data_AF-A0A0F9E5M6-F1
#
_entry.id   AF-A0A0F9E5M6-F1
#
_cell.length_a   1.000
_cell.length_b   1.000
_cell.length_c   1.000
_cell.angle_alpha   90.00
_cell.angle_beta   90.00
_cell.angle_gamma   90.00
#
_symmetry.space_group_name_H-M   'P 1'
#
loop_
_entity.id
_entity.type
_entity.pdbx_description
1 polymer ?
#
loop_
_entity_poly.entity_id
_entity_poly.type
_entity_poly.pdbx_seq_one_letter_code
_entity_poly.pdbx_strand_id
1 'polypeptide(L)'
;LTRNADASGVVLDITNPGSGYSIHVWSGNSKFEGDLTVTGDILGLTWSAWTPTFTGFSVQPTSVVARYVQIGKTVIARLSSVPGTSNATTFTVTLPVAAAASSVQSMAAGPIISFGSPGSYSGLLQTRAGSVVADLFSRMSGNVWGATGDKNAEFVITYEAA
;
A
#
# COMPACT_ATOMS: atom_id res chain seq x y z
N LEU A 1 -8.10 -17.32 39.25
CA LEU A 1 -7.44 -17.95 38.09
C LEU A 1 -6.46 -18.99 38.63
N THR A 2 -6.73 -20.27 38.42
CA THR A 2 -5.89 -21.37 38.90
C THR A 2 -4.80 -21.61 37.86
N ARG A 3 -3.55 -21.26 38.18
CA ARG A 3 -2.39 -21.48 37.31
C ARG A 3 -1.87 -22.91 37.53
N ASN A 4 -2.15 -23.80 36.57
CA ASN A 4 -1.53 -25.12 36.53
C ASN A 4 -0.14 -24.98 35.92
N ALA A 5 0.85 -24.67 36.74
CA ALA A 5 2.24 -24.91 36.37
C ALA A 5 2.49 -26.42 36.49
N ASP A 6 2.76 -27.10 35.37
CA ASP A 6 3.39 -28.40 35.45
C ASP A 6 4.86 -28.24 35.92
N ALA A 7 5.49 -29.35 36.32
CA ALA A 7 6.82 -29.36 36.90
C ALA A 7 7.95 -28.82 35.98
N SER A 8 7.65 -28.40 34.75
CA SER A 8 8.60 -27.80 33.80
C SER A 8 8.56 -26.26 33.74
N GLY A 9 7.61 -25.61 34.43
CA GLY A 9 7.60 -24.16 34.62
C GLY A 9 7.27 -23.32 33.38
N VAL A 10 6.75 -23.94 32.31
CA VAL A 10 6.24 -23.23 31.13
C VAL A 10 4.76 -22.93 31.34
N VAL A 11 4.40 -21.64 31.38
CA VAL A 11 3.00 -21.20 31.41
C VAL A 11 2.65 -20.57 30.07
N LEU A 12 1.69 -21.17 29.36
CA LEU A 12 1.05 -20.58 28.18
C LEU A 12 -0.24 -19.89 28.63
N ASP A 13 -0.17 -18.57 28.84
CA ASP A 13 -1.36 -17.77 29.11
C ASP A 13 -1.88 -17.21 27.77
N ILE A 14 -3.05 -17.68 27.32
CA ILE A 14 -3.79 -17.09 26.20
C ILE A 14 -4.86 -16.17 26.80
N THR A 15 -4.72 -14.86 26.59
CA THR A 15 -5.70 -13.88 27.06
C THR A 15 -6.39 -13.23 25.86
N ASN A 16 -7.72 -13.07 25.92
CA ASN A 16 -8.49 -12.33 24.92
C ASN A 16 -9.05 -11.03 25.55
N PRO A 17 -8.34 -9.90 25.46
CA PRO A 17 -8.84 -8.59 25.94
C PRO A 17 -9.93 -7.95 25.06
N GLY A 18 -10.53 -8.66 24.09
CA GLY A 18 -11.61 -8.14 23.24
C GLY A 18 -11.13 -7.45 21.96
N SER A 19 -9.83 -7.22 21.81
CA SER A 19 -9.19 -6.64 20.62
C SER A 19 -8.14 -7.55 19.97
N GLY A 20 -8.05 -8.81 20.40
CA GLY A 20 -7.11 -9.81 19.88
C GLY A 20 -6.75 -10.85 20.93
N TYR A 21 -5.96 -11.85 20.53
CA TYR A 21 -5.34 -12.78 21.48
C TYR A 21 -3.91 -12.35 21.75
N SER A 22 -3.51 -12.31 23.02
CA SER A 22 -2.11 -12.19 23.41
C SER A 22 -1.63 -13.55 23.92
N ILE A 23 -0.56 -14.07 23.31
CA ILE A 23 0.14 -15.26 23.81
C ILE A 23 1.29 -14.74 24.67
N HIS A 24 1.19 -14.93 25.99
CA HIS A 24 2.28 -14.65 26.91
C HIS A 24 2.99 -15.96 27.20
N VAL A 25 4.17 -16.15 26.62
CA VAL A 25 5.01 -17.31 26.91
C VAL A 25 5.98 -16.91 28.02
N TRP A 26 5.70 -17.34 29.25
CA TRP A 26 6.57 -17.11 30.40
C TRP A 26 7.43 -18.36 30.62
N SER A 27 8.74 -18.23 30.40
CA SER A 27 9.74 -19.07 31.06
C SER A 27 10.42 -18.21 32.11
N GLY A 28 10.81 -18.76 33.26
CA GLY A 28 11.58 -18.01 34.25
C GLY A 28 12.99 -17.67 33.70
N ASN A 29 14.04 -18.12 34.40
CA ASN A 29 15.41 -18.05 33.88
C ASN A 29 15.72 -19.09 32.78
N SER A 30 14.71 -19.78 32.25
CA SER A 30 14.85 -20.85 31.26
C SER A 30 14.81 -20.26 29.85
N LYS A 31 15.73 -20.65 28.96
CA LYS A 31 15.64 -20.30 27.54
C LYS A 31 14.53 -21.13 26.87
N PHE A 32 13.79 -20.53 25.96
CA PHE A 32 13.02 -21.31 24.98
C PHE A 32 14.00 -21.80 23.93
N GLU A 33 14.26 -23.11 23.91
CA GLU A 33 15.02 -23.76 22.86
C GLU A 33 14.02 -24.15 21.75
N GLY A 34 14.16 -23.56 20.55
CA GLY A 34 13.33 -23.88 19.38
C GLY A 34 12.67 -22.68 18.69
N ASP A 35 11.95 -22.95 17.60
CA ASP A 35 11.30 -21.93 16.76
C ASP A 35 9.85 -21.65 17.22
N LEU A 36 9.45 -20.38 17.28
CA LEU A 36 8.05 -20.00 17.37
C LEU A 36 7.38 -20.17 15.99
N THR A 37 6.48 -21.14 15.87
CA THR A 37 5.67 -21.32 14.66
C THR A 37 4.28 -20.75 14.86
N VAL A 38 3.92 -19.73 14.07
CA VAL A 38 2.56 -19.21 13.99
C VAL A 38 1.94 -19.71 12.68
N THR A 39 0.86 -20.49 12.77
CA THR A 39 0.15 -21.00 11.61
C THR A 39 -1.07 -20.13 11.32
N GLY A 40 -1.19 -19.62 10.09
CA GLY A 40 -2.31 -18.78 9.63
C GLY A 40 -1.87 -17.39 9.16
N ASP A 41 -2.84 -16.58 8.73
CA ASP A 41 -2.58 -15.20 8.32
C ASP A 41 -2.32 -14.32 9.55
N ILE A 42 -1.15 -13.68 9.58
CA ILE A 42 -0.93 -12.57 10.49
C ILE A 42 -1.66 -11.37 9.91
N LEU A 43 -2.77 -10.98 10.55
CA LEU A 43 -3.57 -9.82 10.14
C LEU A 43 -2.68 -8.59 9.92
N GLY A 44 -2.80 -7.96 8.76
CA GLY A 44 -1.99 -6.80 8.37
C GLY A 44 -0.70 -7.10 7.61
N LEU A 45 -0.31 -8.37 7.45
CA LEU A 45 0.87 -8.76 6.65
C LEU A 45 0.51 -9.34 5.26
N THR A 46 -0.77 -9.39 4.91
CA THR A 46 -1.24 -9.90 3.61
C THR A 46 -1.57 -8.76 2.64
N TRP A 47 -1.41 -9.03 1.34
CA TRP A 47 -1.82 -8.08 0.30
C TRP A 47 -3.34 -8.03 0.19
N SER A 48 -3.91 -6.85 0.39
CA SER A 48 -5.33 -6.55 0.24
C SER A 48 -5.60 -5.88 -1.10
N ALA A 49 -6.72 -6.21 -1.75
CA ALA A 49 -7.15 -5.50 -2.96
C ALA A 49 -7.64 -4.10 -2.61
N TRP A 50 -7.47 -3.14 -3.53
CA TRP A 50 -8.14 -1.85 -3.44
C TRP A 50 -8.65 -1.43 -4.81
N THR A 51 -9.70 -0.59 -4.84
CA THR A 51 -10.26 -0.05 -6.08
C THR A 51 -9.83 1.41 -6.24
N PRO A 52 -8.85 1.72 -7.10
CA PRO A 52 -8.45 3.10 -7.36
C PRO A 52 -9.53 3.82 -8.17
N THR A 53 -9.63 5.13 -7.96
CA THR A 53 -10.41 6.03 -8.80
C THR A 53 -9.47 6.99 -9.52
N PHE A 54 -9.75 7.24 -10.80
CA PHE A 54 -8.96 8.14 -11.64
C PHE A 54 -9.80 9.33 -12.08
N THR A 55 -9.17 10.51 -12.14
CA THR A 55 -9.82 11.73 -12.65
C THR A 55 -9.25 12.14 -13.99
N GLY A 56 -10.04 12.89 -14.79
CA GLY A 56 -9.59 13.44 -16.07
C GLY A 56 -9.70 12.49 -17.27
N PHE A 57 -10.43 11.38 -17.15
CA PHE A 57 -10.65 10.42 -18.23
C PHE A 57 -12.03 10.59 -18.84
N SER A 58 -12.09 10.63 -20.18
CA SER A 58 -13.36 10.49 -20.92
C SER A 58 -13.73 9.02 -21.12
N VAL A 59 -12.72 8.14 -21.12
CA VAL A 59 -12.89 6.68 -21.09
C VAL A 59 -11.95 6.14 -20.03
N GLN A 60 -12.51 5.54 -18.97
CA GLN A 60 -11.73 5.03 -17.85
C GLN A 60 -10.88 3.81 -18.26
N PRO A 61 -9.69 3.61 -17.66
CA PRO A 61 -8.97 2.34 -17.74
C PRO A 61 -9.86 1.14 -17.38
N THR A 62 -9.93 0.13 -18.25
CA THR A 62 -10.88 -1.00 -18.12
C THR A 62 -10.33 -2.21 -17.36
N SER A 63 -9.00 -2.38 -17.36
CA SER A 63 -8.31 -3.45 -16.64
C SER A 63 -7.35 -2.83 -15.64
N VAL A 64 -7.72 -2.88 -14.35
CA VAL A 64 -6.97 -2.28 -13.25
C VAL A 64 -6.74 -3.34 -12.18
N VAL A 65 -5.47 -3.59 -11.88
CA VAL A 65 -5.04 -4.51 -10.83
C VAL A 65 -4.32 -3.73 -9.76
N ALA A 66 -4.90 -3.65 -8.57
CA ALA A 66 -4.39 -2.86 -7.47
C ALA A 66 -4.43 -3.65 -6.16
N ARG A 67 -3.29 -3.70 -5.46
CA ARG A 67 -3.16 -4.40 -4.17
C ARG A 67 -2.12 -3.76 -3.26
N TYR A 68 -2.40 -3.67 -1.97
CA TYR A 68 -1.54 -3.01 -0.98
C TYR A 68 -1.33 -3.87 0.26
N VAL A 69 -0.28 -3.55 1.02
CA VAL A 69 -0.09 -4.04 2.39
C VAL A 69 0.27 -2.85 3.27
N GLN A 70 -0.23 -2.86 4.51
CA GLN A 70 0.08 -1.84 5.50
C GLN A 70 0.66 -2.48 6.76
N ILE A 71 1.90 -2.11 7.09
CA ILE A 71 2.63 -2.57 8.27
C ILE A 71 2.84 -1.35 9.18
N GLY A 72 2.03 -1.23 10.22
CA GLY A 72 1.99 -0.01 11.04
C GLY A 72 1.55 1.20 10.22
N LYS A 73 2.40 2.23 10.12
CA LYS A 73 2.18 3.42 9.28
C LYS A 73 2.82 3.30 7.89
N THR A 74 3.57 2.24 7.61
CA THR A 74 4.18 2.02 6.30
C THR A 74 3.20 1.32 5.37
N VAL A 75 2.91 1.91 4.22
CA VAL A 75 2.05 1.35 3.19
C VAL A 75 2.86 1.06 1.95
N ILE A 76 2.77 -0.15 1.43
CA ILE A 76 3.29 -0.52 0.09
C ILE A 76 2.09 -0.79 -0.81
N ALA A 77 1.97 -0.05 -1.91
CA ALA A 77 0.85 -0.18 -2.85
C ALA A 77 1.36 -0.41 -4.27
N ARG A 78 0.79 -1.41 -4.96
CA ARG A 78 1.07 -1.70 -6.37
C ARG A 78 -0.17 -1.52 -7.22
N LEU A 79 -0.05 -0.76 -8.30
CA LEU A 79 -1.11 -0.57 -9.30
C LEU A 79 -0.54 -0.83 -10.69
N SER A 80 -1.31 -1.53 -11.52
CA SER A 80 -1.10 -1.62 -12.96
C SER A 80 -2.44 -1.47 -13.67
N SER A 81 -2.47 -0.69 -14.73
CA SER A 81 -3.67 -0.45 -15.53
C SER A 81 -3.36 -0.42 -17.02
N VAL A 82 -4.33 -0.87 -17.83
CA VAL A 82 -4.31 -0.60 -19.27
C VAL A 82 -4.65 0.87 -19.55
N PRO A 83 -4.16 1.47 -20.64
CA PRO A 83 -4.46 2.86 -20.94
C PRO A 83 -5.96 3.13 -21.12
N GLY A 84 -6.41 4.26 -20.60
CA GLY A 84 -7.71 4.87 -20.92
C GLY A 84 -7.50 6.19 -21.65
N THR A 85 -8.57 6.74 -22.25
CA THR A 85 -8.50 8.02 -22.96
C THR A 85 -8.73 9.19 -21.99
N SER A 86 -7.78 10.12 -21.94
CA SER A 86 -7.83 11.29 -21.06
C SER A 86 -7.61 12.59 -21.82
N ASN A 87 -8.54 13.53 -21.62
CA ASN A 87 -8.45 14.88 -22.19
C ASN A 87 -8.06 15.96 -21.17
N ALA A 88 -7.67 15.56 -19.96
CA ALA A 88 -7.26 16.50 -18.90
C ALA A 88 -5.75 16.75 -18.92
N THR A 89 -5.28 17.90 -18.45
CA THR A 89 -3.82 18.11 -18.20
C THR A 89 -3.38 17.59 -16.82
N THR A 90 -4.35 17.25 -15.97
CA THR A 90 -4.18 16.68 -14.65
C THR A 90 -4.56 15.21 -14.64
N PHE A 91 -3.82 14.40 -13.90
CA PHE A 91 -4.14 12.98 -13.68
C PHE A 91 -3.90 12.66 -12.21
N THR A 92 -4.96 12.25 -11.52
CA THR A 92 -4.88 11.79 -10.13
C THR A 92 -5.36 10.35 -9.99
N VAL A 93 -4.89 9.68 -8.95
CA VAL A 93 -5.34 8.35 -8.52
C VAL A 93 -5.60 8.34 -7.02
N THR A 94 -6.55 7.51 -6.55
CA THR A 94 -6.66 7.23 -5.11
C THR A 94 -5.71 6.15 -4.63
N LEU A 95 -5.04 6.45 -3.53
CA LEU A 95 -4.29 5.57 -2.66
C LEU A 95 -5.25 4.73 -1.78
N PRO A 96 -4.82 3.55 -1.33
CA PRO A 96 -5.63 2.70 -0.45
C PRO A 96 -5.84 3.30 0.95
N VAL A 97 -4.91 4.15 1.42
CA VAL A 97 -4.93 4.80 2.73
C VAL A 97 -4.48 6.25 2.55
N ALA A 98 -4.95 7.16 3.42
CA ALA A 98 -4.51 8.54 3.37
C ALA A 98 -3.00 8.64 3.67
N ALA A 99 -2.26 9.40 2.87
CA ALA A 99 -0.84 9.65 3.11
C ALA A 99 -0.64 10.62 4.28
N ALA A 100 0.54 10.59 4.90
CA ALA A 100 0.92 11.42 6.03
C ALA A 100 0.58 12.91 5.83
N ALA A 101 0.07 13.56 6.88
CA ALA A 101 -0.28 14.98 6.84
C ALA A 101 0.92 15.93 6.91
N SER A 102 2.06 15.44 7.39
CA SER A 102 3.27 16.24 7.63
C SER A 102 4.13 16.46 6.38
N SER A 103 3.99 15.62 5.35
CA SER A 103 4.85 15.70 4.16
C SER A 103 4.23 15.08 2.90
N VAL A 104 4.60 15.66 1.76
CA VAL A 104 4.38 15.06 0.44
C VAL A 104 5.52 14.08 0.16
N GLN A 105 5.16 12.86 -0.23
CA GLN A 105 6.10 11.80 -0.58
C GLN A 105 6.08 11.62 -2.10
N SER A 106 7.25 11.52 -2.71
CA SER A 106 7.41 11.47 -4.17
C SER A 106 8.18 10.22 -4.57
N MET A 107 7.70 9.53 -5.60
CA MET A 107 8.35 8.32 -6.12
C MET A 107 8.24 8.24 -7.64
N ALA A 108 9.17 7.52 -8.26
CA ALA A 108 9.05 7.20 -9.67
C ALA A 108 7.81 6.31 -9.92
N ALA A 109 7.03 6.67 -10.92
CA ALA A 109 6.05 5.79 -11.53
C ALA A 109 6.70 5.08 -12.73
N GLY A 110 6.15 3.92 -13.11
CA GLY A 110 6.56 3.18 -14.30
C GLY A 110 6.45 4.02 -15.57
N PRO A 111 6.97 3.54 -16.71
CA PRO A 111 6.84 4.25 -17.98
C PRO A 111 5.35 4.41 -18.29
N ILE A 112 4.90 5.65 -18.31
CA ILE A 112 3.51 5.96 -18.59
C ILE A 112 3.36 6.13 -20.10
N ILE A 113 2.39 5.43 -20.68
CA ILE A 113 2.02 5.62 -22.08
C ILE A 113 1.42 7.03 -22.19
N SER A 114 1.99 7.83 -23.08
CA SER A 114 1.43 9.12 -23.46
C SER A 114 1.28 9.08 -24.97
N PHE A 115 0.07 9.25 -25.47
CA PHE A 115 -0.24 9.27 -26.91
C PHE A 115 -0.01 7.93 -27.65
N GLY A 116 -0.35 6.79 -27.04
CA GLY A 116 -0.34 5.49 -27.71
C GLY A 116 1.05 4.89 -27.98
N SER A 117 2.12 5.50 -27.46
CA SER A 117 3.48 4.96 -27.46
C SER A 117 4.01 4.91 -26.02
N PRO A 118 4.78 3.88 -25.62
CA PRO A 118 5.47 3.89 -24.34
C PRO A 118 6.37 5.14 -24.27
N GLY A 119 6.09 6.02 -23.31
CA GLY A 119 6.90 7.22 -23.11
C GLY A 119 8.35 6.82 -22.84
N SER A 120 9.30 7.58 -23.39
CA SER A 120 10.74 7.37 -23.14
C SER A 120 11.18 7.75 -21.71
N TYR A 121 10.23 8.16 -20.85
CA TYR A 121 10.49 8.71 -19.53
C TYR A 121 9.63 8.02 -18.48
N SER A 122 10.20 7.80 -17.30
CA SER A 122 9.44 7.42 -16.10
C SER A 122 8.56 8.58 -15.62
N GLY A 123 7.35 8.26 -15.20
CA GLY A 123 6.46 9.23 -14.56
C GLY A 123 6.87 9.56 -13.13
N LEU A 124 6.25 10.58 -12.54
CA LEU A 124 6.35 10.88 -11.11
C LEU A 124 4.99 10.63 -10.47
N LEU A 125 4.98 10.05 -9.28
CA LEU A 125 3.84 10.02 -8.39
C LEU A 125 4.16 10.87 -7.15
N GLN A 126 3.26 11.77 -6.78
CA GLN A 126 3.34 12.53 -5.53
C GLN A 126 2.08 12.33 -4.70
N THR A 127 2.23 12.01 -3.41
CA THR A 127 1.11 11.98 -2.48
C THR A 127 0.63 13.40 -2.19
N ARG A 128 -0.63 13.56 -1.77
CA ARG A 128 -1.10 14.80 -1.14
C ARG A 128 -1.14 14.61 0.37
N ALA A 129 -0.69 15.62 1.11
CA ALA A 129 -0.64 15.57 2.57
C ALA A 129 -2.04 15.30 3.15
N GLY A 130 -2.15 14.29 4.01
CA GLY A 130 -3.40 13.94 4.72
C GLY A 130 -4.51 13.42 3.80
N SER A 131 -4.17 12.99 2.58
CA SER A 131 -5.16 12.66 1.55
C SER A 131 -4.96 11.26 1.00
N VAL A 132 -6.07 10.65 0.58
CA VAL A 132 -6.06 9.44 -0.26
C VAL A 132 -5.74 9.76 -1.72
N VAL A 133 -5.55 11.02 -2.12
CA VAL A 133 -5.27 11.37 -3.51
C VAL A 133 -3.77 11.51 -3.75
N ALA A 134 -3.29 10.93 -4.84
CA ALA A 134 -1.96 11.16 -5.38
C ALA A 134 -2.04 11.75 -6.79
N ASP A 135 -1.10 12.63 -7.10
CA ASP A 135 -0.91 13.23 -8.41
C ASP A 135 0.08 12.39 -9.22
N LEU A 136 -0.26 12.11 -10.47
CA LEU A 136 0.67 11.53 -11.44
C LEU A 136 1.13 12.61 -12.41
N PHE A 137 2.40 12.55 -12.79
CA PHE A 137 3.02 13.44 -13.78
C PHE A 137 3.68 12.61 -14.88
N SER A 138 3.75 13.19 -16.07
CA SER A 138 4.28 12.51 -17.26
C SER A 138 5.79 12.30 -17.22
N ARG A 139 6.50 12.96 -16.30
CA ARG A 139 7.95 12.88 -16.11
C ARG A 139 8.34 13.06 -14.65
N MET A 140 9.50 12.52 -14.28
CA MET A 140 10.16 12.74 -12.99
C MET A 140 10.36 14.21 -12.60
N SER A 141 10.42 15.12 -13.57
CA SER A 141 10.50 16.57 -13.35
C SER A 141 9.17 17.24 -13.02
N GLY A 142 8.07 16.48 -12.85
CA GLY A 142 6.76 17.03 -12.50
C GLY A 142 6.01 17.66 -13.68
N ASN A 143 6.30 17.24 -14.92
CA ASN A 143 5.63 17.78 -16.10
C ASN A 143 4.15 17.41 -16.12
N VAL A 144 3.32 18.39 -16.47
CA VAL A 144 1.89 18.20 -16.71
C VAL A 144 1.63 17.25 -17.89
N TRP A 145 0.43 16.69 -17.94
CA TRP A 145 0.02 15.82 -19.04
C TRP A 145 -0.37 16.63 -20.28
N GLY A 146 -0.18 16.02 -21.45
CA GLY A 146 -0.89 16.46 -22.64
C GLY A 146 -2.41 16.41 -22.43
N ALA A 147 -3.12 17.36 -23.03
CA ALA A 147 -4.57 17.48 -22.91
C ALA A 147 -5.34 16.49 -23.80
N THR A 148 -4.67 15.51 -24.41
CA THR A 148 -5.27 14.47 -25.25
C THR A 148 -4.47 13.18 -25.15
N GLY A 149 -5.08 12.08 -25.58
CA GLY A 149 -4.44 10.78 -25.78
C GLY A 149 -4.64 9.79 -24.64
N ASP A 150 -4.00 8.64 -24.81
CA ASP A 150 -4.06 7.56 -23.85
C ASP A 150 -3.12 7.81 -22.67
N LYS A 151 -3.59 7.46 -21.47
CA LYS A 151 -2.83 7.52 -20.21
C LYS A 151 -3.11 6.27 -19.38
N ASN A 152 -2.09 5.78 -18.69
CA ASN A 152 -2.22 4.70 -17.72
C ASN A 152 -1.47 5.04 -16.42
N ALA A 153 -1.80 4.35 -15.34
CA ALA A 153 -1.02 4.37 -14.12
C ALA A 153 -0.37 3.00 -13.93
N GLU A 154 0.93 3.01 -13.65
CA GLU A 154 1.70 1.83 -13.27
C GLU A 154 2.76 2.24 -12.24
N PHE A 155 2.71 1.67 -11.04
CA PHE A 155 3.66 1.99 -9.98
C PHE A 155 3.70 0.94 -8.87
N VAL A 156 4.80 0.95 -8.13
CA VAL A 156 4.90 0.43 -6.77
C VAL A 156 5.39 1.58 -5.89
N ILE A 157 4.59 1.97 -4.91
CA ILE A 157 4.90 3.07 -3.99
C ILE A 157 5.02 2.53 -2.57
N THR A 158 6.01 3.02 -1.83
CA THR A 158 6.07 2.93 -0.36
C THR A 158 5.85 4.31 0.22
N TYR A 159 4.89 4.48 1.12
CA TYR A 159 4.61 5.76 1.75
C TYR A 159 4.14 5.60 3.21
N GLU A 160 4.31 6.66 3.98
CA GLU A 160 3.76 6.78 5.33
C GLU A 160 2.29 7.19 5.29
N ALA A 161 1.43 6.47 6.01
CA ALA A 161 0.02 6.78 6.22
C ALA A 161 -0.18 7.88 7.28
N ALA A 162 -1.28 8.63 7.18
CA ALA A 162 -1.74 9.56 8.22
C ALA A 162 -2.03 8.83 9.54
#